data_AF-A0A6M1ZWW4-F1
#
_entry.id   AF-A0A6M1ZWW4-F1
#
_cell.length_a   1.000
_cell.length_b   1.000
_cell.length_c   1.000
_cell.angle_alpha   90.00
_cell.angle_beta   90.00
_cell.angle_gamma   90.00
#
_symmetry.space_group_name_H-M   'P 1'
#
loop_
_entity.id
_entity.type
_entity.pdbx_description
1 polymer ?
#
loop_
_entity_poly.entity_id
_entity_poly.type
_entity_poly.pdbx_seq_one_letter_code
_entity_poly.pdbx_strand_id
1 'polypeptide(L)'
;MPMTFDGHLSQVTDLLSDNQPVAGLPSGQWKKNGWIHAKLQNLFNVDDTRIFSLGKAFCNALDDLEKSYRLAEDPEWFSLGEIIVLKLKIQDCLSARKVEFLVLQRLIGLKRRENFSAAKILTTLETYTFQEGAIRWKRSQKHFYITKWLDDDQERVDDVCERYPDFVRLLCRDPNLFSQFLDWTIRDHMSVSSFVEFPKTQELLRKIELAPSASIARKPKLKIKTKHGVKYLTFPLYANHHGTIRSKSVRLWEKDREYELAGGYRTTLREIYHELSRKNKHWVNYVITENGFENWNVREWGTLDSDGKSVRSALPRDRWFHNVPILERLSLEKAQNRYGQDLDGTNYGIALRATRRRQDLDVIGSHSFFELCIPDKKGGYFTICPGKLTLYLPQSVWDLVKIFGNTVEGVIVSHDSNVVYPWRQQTRYSVTVETNEFLWFAEKMRVSIENGRTGNLVFSLLADSCSVWSQNLMNELLKHLPDDHPQKLTAEEELNFFIMKIKETEPNGPLSYLIGIIKFFPEFLQPIVTYIILLAFYPFRGKWVYEEDGTPRWVSAYRSQSWNHLQIHNPANLFHQQINEGRFLPSGLLPEWLQ
;
A
#
# COMPACT_ATOMS: atom_id res chain seq x y z
N MET A 1 -13.67 -47.68 -6.00
CA MET A 1 -14.01 -46.26 -5.85
C MET A 1 -13.00 -45.59 -4.92
N PRO A 2 -12.67 -44.31 -5.12
CA PRO A 2 -11.97 -43.51 -4.11
C PRO A 2 -12.74 -43.50 -2.79
N MET A 3 -12.12 -43.92 -1.68
CA MET A 3 -12.63 -43.58 -0.35
C MET A 3 -12.09 -42.20 0.00
N THR A 4 -12.97 -41.20 0.10
CA THR A 4 -12.67 -39.89 0.69
C THR A 4 -12.78 -40.03 2.20
N PHE A 5 -11.73 -39.65 2.93
CA PHE A 5 -11.78 -39.67 4.39
C PHE A 5 -12.49 -38.41 4.90
N ASP A 6 -13.69 -38.59 5.45
CA ASP A 6 -14.36 -37.58 6.27
C ASP A 6 -13.82 -37.66 7.71
N GLY A 7 -12.65 -37.06 7.95
CA GLY A 7 -12.40 -36.43 9.25
C GLY A 7 -11.64 -37.19 10.35
N HIS A 8 -11.00 -38.35 10.13
CA HIS A 8 -10.10 -38.91 11.14
C HIS A 8 -8.63 -38.64 10.81
N LEU A 9 -8.06 -37.58 11.40
CA LEU A 9 -6.64 -37.24 11.31
C LEU A 9 -5.76 -38.42 11.73
N SER A 10 -6.21 -39.19 12.73
CA SER A 10 -5.59 -40.40 13.25
C SER A 10 -5.34 -41.42 12.16
N GLN A 11 -6.39 -41.75 11.41
CA GLN A 11 -6.30 -42.72 10.32
C GLN A 11 -5.32 -42.27 9.24
N VAL A 12 -5.29 -40.98 8.90
CA VAL A 12 -4.32 -40.44 7.92
C VAL A 12 -2.90 -40.50 8.48
N THR A 13 -2.73 -40.21 9.76
CA THR A 13 -1.45 -40.24 10.49
C THR A 13 -0.91 -41.68 10.55
N ASP A 14 -1.74 -42.65 10.91
CA ASP A 14 -1.40 -44.08 10.96
C ASP A 14 -1.00 -44.58 9.57
N LEU A 15 -1.81 -44.28 8.55
CA LEU A 15 -1.50 -44.66 7.17
C LEU A 15 -0.16 -44.08 6.71
N LEU A 16 0.13 -42.82 7.00
CA LEU A 16 1.39 -42.20 6.59
C LEU A 16 2.61 -42.72 7.39
N SER A 17 2.40 -43.04 8.67
CA SER A 17 3.40 -43.70 9.54
C SER A 17 3.77 -45.09 9.01
N ASP A 18 2.77 -45.84 8.55
CA ASP A 18 2.91 -47.15 7.92
C ASP A 18 3.40 -47.09 6.46
N ASN A 19 3.85 -45.92 6.00
CA ASN A 19 4.27 -45.65 4.62
C ASN A 19 3.22 -46.02 3.56
N GLN A 20 1.94 -45.96 3.91
CA GLN A 20 0.84 -46.18 2.98
C GLN A 20 0.67 -44.96 2.05
N PRO A 21 0.25 -45.20 0.80
CA PRO A 21 0.14 -44.17 -0.21
C PRO A 21 -1.15 -43.34 -0.01
N VAL A 22 -1.03 -42.18 0.62
CA VAL A 22 -2.12 -41.19 0.76
C VAL A 22 -1.87 -40.01 -0.19
N ALA A 23 -2.92 -39.56 -0.88
CA ALA A 23 -2.91 -38.37 -1.72
C ALA A 23 -3.81 -37.28 -1.13
N GLY A 24 -3.36 -36.02 -1.22
CA GLY A 24 -4.17 -34.85 -0.90
C GLY A 24 -4.99 -34.38 -2.09
N LEU A 25 -6.25 -34.00 -1.85
CA LEU A 25 -7.12 -33.36 -2.82
C LEU A 25 -7.04 -31.82 -2.69
N PRO A 26 -7.28 -31.06 -3.77
CA PRO A 26 -7.30 -29.59 -3.72
C PRO A 26 -8.28 -29.01 -2.68
N SER A 27 -9.35 -29.75 -2.36
CA SER A 27 -10.34 -29.41 -1.33
C SER A 27 -9.82 -29.50 0.11
N GLY A 28 -8.58 -29.97 0.34
CA GLY A 28 -8.05 -30.25 1.68
C GLY A 28 -8.39 -31.64 2.22
N GLN A 29 -9.16 -32.43 1.46
CA GLN A 29 -9.49 -33.82 1.80
C GLN A 29 -8.38 -34.79 1.42
N TRP A 30 -8.46 -36.00 1.96
CA TRP A 30 -7.46 -37.05 1.79
C TRP A 30 -8.07 -38.30 1.17
N LYS A 31 -7.26 -39.03 0.41
CA LYS A 31 -7.65 -40.30 -0.20
C LYS A 31 -6.49 -41.30 -0.13
N LYS A 32 -6.78 -42.54 0.25
CA LYS A 32 -5.85 -43.66 0.12
C LYS A 32 -5.78 -44.07 -1.36
N ASN A 33 -4.58 -44.09 -1.93
CA ASN A 33 -4.38 -44.62 -3.27
C ASN A 33 -4.50 -46.14 -3.24
N GLY A 34 -5.15 -46.70 -4.28
CA GLY A 34 -5.17 -48.14 -4.48
C GLY A 34 -3.76 -48.68 -4.70
N TRP A 35 -3.50 -49.92 -4.29
CA TRP A 35 -2.18 -50.53 -4.31
C TRP A 35 -1.50 -50.49 -5.71
N ILE A 36 -2.28 -50.67 -6.78
CA ILE A 36 -1.80 -50.59 -8.17
C ILE A 36 -1.28 -49.19 -8.49
N HIS A 37 -2.03 -48.16 -8.10
CA HIS A 37 -1.65 -46.77 -8.39
C HIS A 37 -0.38 -46.38 -7.64
N ALA A 38 -0.23 -46.85 -6.40
CA ALA A 38 0.98 -46.64 -5.61
C ALA A 38 2.20 -47.37 -6.19
N LYS A 39 2.05 -48.62 -6.64
CA LYS A 39 3.13 -49.33 -7.34
C LYS A 39 3.56 -48.60 -8.61
N LEU A 40 2.60 -48.12 -9.42
CA LEU A 40 2.91 -47.35 -10.62
C LEU A 40 3.62 -46.03 -10.27
N GLN A 41 3.17 -45.31 -9.24
CA GLN A 41 3.81 -44.06 -8.81
C GLN A 41 5.25 -44.28 -8.33
N ASN A 42 5.52 -45.33 -7.56
CA ASN A 42 6.88 -45.70 -7.16
C ASN A 42 7.75 -46.10 -8.36
N LEU A 43 7.18 -46.79 -9.36
CA LEU A 43 7.90 -47.21 -10.56
C LEU A 43 8.38 -46.01 -11.40
N PHE A 44 7.62 -44.91 -11.40
CA PHE A 44 7.86 -43.73 -12.22
C PHE A 44 8.39 -42.52 -11.44
N ASN A 45 8.79 -42.70 -10.17
CA ASN A 45 9.23 -41.59 -9.30
C ASN A 45 8.19 -40.45 -9.20
N VAL A 46 6.89 -40.77 -9.28
CA VAL A 46 5.77 -39.80 -9.22
C VAL A 46 5.38 -39.49 -7.76
N ASP A 47 6.11 -40.04 -6.79
CA ASP A 47 5.81 -39.89 -5.36
C ASP A 47 5.95 -38.43 -4.89
N ASP A 48 6.84 -37.66 -5.51
CA ASP A 48 7.02 -36.22 -5.30
C ASP A 48 5.70 -35.45 -5.46
N THR A 49 4.98 -35.71 -6.56
CA THR A 49 3.72 -35.02 -6.87
C THR A 49 2.65 -35.33 -5.83
N ARG A 50 2.63 -36.57 -5.32
CA ARG A 50 1.73 -37.00 -4.25
C ARG A 50 2.07 -36.33 -2.93
N ILE A 51 3.35 -36.28 -2.56
CA ILE A 51 3.78 -35.65 -1.31
C ILE A 51 3.54 -34.13 -1.35
N PHE A 52 3.71 -33.49 -2.52
CA PHE A 52 3.31 -32.07 -2.69
C PHE A 52 1.82 -31.86 -2.56
N SER A 53 0.99 -32.70 -3.18
CA SER A 53 -0.46 -32.56 -3.06
C SER A 53 -0.92 -32.81 -1.63
N LEU A 54 -0.27 -33.75 -0.93
CA LEU A 54 -0.48 -34.02 0.49
C LEU A 54 -0.17 -32.78 1.35
N GLY A 55 1.03 -32.19 1.21
CA GLY A 55 1.39 -30.99 1.96
C GLY A 55 0.49 -29.79 1.65
N LYS A 56 0.06 -29.61 0.39
CA LYS A 56 -0.89 -28.56 0.02
C LYS A 56 -2.28 -28.79 0.62
N ALA A 57 -2.79 -30.02 0.58
CA ALA A 57 -4.06 -30.37 1.20
C ALA A 57 -4.00 -30.13 2.72
N PHE A 58 -2.87 -30.44 3.37
CA PHE A 58 -2.64 -30.15 4.77
C PHE A 58 -2.76 -28.65 5.07
N CYS A 59 -2.04 -27.83 4.31
CA CYS A 59 -2.09 -26.39 4.45
C CYS A 59 -3.50 -25.83 4.21
N ASN A 60 -4.26 -26.36 3.25
CA ASN A 60 -5.64 -25.95 3.01
C ASN A 60 -6.54 -26.29 4.21
N ALA A 61 -6.37 -27.46 4.82
CA ALA A 61 -7.12 -27.85 6.00
C ALA A 61 -6.79 -26.96 7.21
N LEU A 62 -5.51 -26.59 7.40
CA LEU A 62 -5.08 -25.63 8.42
C LEU A 62 -5.59 -24.19 8.13
N ASP A 63 -5.63 -23.79 6.86
CA ASP A 63 -6.21 -22.53 6.42
C ASP A 63 -7.72 -22.47 6.72
N ASP A 64 -8.43 -23.60 6.62
CA ASP A 64 -9.85 -23.69 6.96
C ASP A 64 -10.07 -23.68 8.47
N LEU A 65 -9.19 -24.30 9.26
CA LEU A 65 -9.19 -24.16 10.71
C LEU A 65 -9.00 -22.71 11.15
N GLU A 66 -8.08 -21.96 10.51
CA GLU A 66 -7.90 -20.52 10.77
C GLU A 66 -9.19 -19.71 10.55
N LYS A 67 -10.05 -20.13 9.62
CA LYS A 67 -11.35 -19.52 9.34
C LYS A 67 -12.46 -20.06 10.22
N SER A 68 -12.25 -21.19 10.89
CA SER A 68 -13.25 -21.83 11.72
C SER A 68 -13.19 -21.24 13.13
N TYR A 69 -14.35 -21.07 13.77
CA TYR A 69 -14.42 -20.69 15.18
C TYR A 69 -14.27 -21.93 16.08
N ARG A 70 -13.34 -22.82 15.73
CA ARG A 70 -13.13 -24.09 16.41
C ARG A 70 -11.69 -24.16 16.86
N LEU A 71 -11.48 -24.62 18.09
CA LEU A 71 -10.17 -25.02 18.54
C LEU A 71 -9.75 -26.23 17.69
N ALA A 72 -8.45 -26.40 17.50
CA ALA A 72 -7.96 -27.70 17.07
C ALA A 72 -8.11 -28.63 18.27
N GLU A 73 -9.26 -29.30 18.39
CA GLU A 73 -9.56 -30.22 19.50
C GLU A 73 -8.57 -31.40 19.55
N ASP A 74 -7.80 -31.61 18.48
CA ASP A 74 -6.99 -32.78 18.24
C ASP A 74 -5.48 -32.46 18.15
N PRO A 75 -4.62 -32.96 19.05
CA PRO A 75 -3.17 -32.82 18.93
C PRO A 75 -2.59 -33.51 17.69
N GLU A 76 -3.32 -34.39 17.01
CA GLU A 76 -2.88 -35.13 15.82
C GLU A 76 -2.52 -34.24 14.64
N TRP A 77 -3.01 -32.99 14.58
CA TRP A 77 -2.53 -32.02 13.61
C TRP A 77 -1.01 -31.86 13.63
N PHE A 78 -0.39 -31.88 14.82
CA PHE A 78 1.06 -31.76 14.93
C PHE A 78 1.78 -33.03 14.48
N SER A 79 1.30 -34.21 14.90
CA SER A 79 1.88 -35.49 14.50
C SER A 79 1.81 -35.71 12.98
N LEU A 80 0.64 -35.45 12.38
CA LEU A 80 0.46 -35.49 10.94
C LEU A 80 1.39 -34.50 10.22
N GLY A 81 1.46 -33.27 10.74
CA GLY A 81 2.33 -32.22 10.21
C GLY A 81 3.81 -32.59 10.24
N GLU A 82 4.29 -33.19 11.34
CA GLU A 82 5.67 -33.68 11.48
C GLU A 82 5.99 -34.77 10.47
N ILE A 83 5.10 -35.75 10.28
CA ILE A 83 5.27 -36.82 9.28
C ILE A 83 5.33 -36.23 7.87
N ILE A 84 4.44 -35.28 7.55
CA ILE A 84 4.43 -34.61 6.24
C ILE A 84 5.73 -33.84 6.00
N VAL A 85 6.21 -33.08 7.00
CA VAL A 85 7.49 -32.35 6.94
C VAL A 85 8.66 -33.30 6.72
N LEU A 86 8.72 -34.43 7.45
CA LEU A 86 9.76 -35.43 7.27
C LEU A 86 9.75 -36.00 5.85
N LYS A 87 8.57 -36.36 5.33
CA LYS A 87 8.45 -36.87 3.95
C LYS A 87 8.84 -35.82 2.91
N LEU A 88 8.51 -34.55 3.12
CA LEU A 88 8.93 -33.45 2.24
C LEU A 88 10.45 -33.22 2.25
N LYS A 89 11.09 -33.33 3.42
CA LYS A 89 12.56 -33.19 3.54
C LYS A 89 13.32 -34.26 2.75
N ILE A 90 12.80 -35.49 2.71
CA ILE A 90 13.43 -36.61 1.99
C ILE A 90 13.50 -36.36 0.47
N GLN A 91 12.54 -35.62 -0.10
CA GLN A 91 12.49 -35.36 -1.54
C GLN A 91 13.57 -34.40 -2.05
N ASP A 92 14.19 -33.63 -1.16
CA ASP A 92 15.30 -32.71 -1.40
C ASP A 92 15.22 -31.83 -2.68
N CYS A 93 14.02 -31.41 -3.08
CA CYS A 93 13.83 -30.53 -4.23
C CYS A 93 13.23 -29.17 -3.84
N LEU A 94 13.41 -28.16 -4.69
CA LEU A 94 12.98 -26.78 -4.40
C LEU A 94 11.47 -26.67 -4.12
N SER A 95 10.65 -27.42 -4.88
CA SER A 95 9.20 -27.46 -4.68
C SER A 95 8.82 -28.09 -3.34
N ALA A 96 9.53 -29.15 -2.92
CA ALA A 96 9.35 -29.79 -1.63
C ALA A 96 9.64 -28.83 -0.48
N ARG A 97 10.80 -28.14 -0.55
CA ARG A 97 11.21 -27.16 0.47
C ARG A 97 10.20 -26.02 0.62
N LYS A 98 9.62 -25.52 -0.50
CA LYS A 98 8.56 -24.50 -0.45
C LYS A 98 7.31 -24.99 0.29
N VAL A 99 6.88 -26.23 0.03
CA VAL A 99 5.72 -26.81 0.71
C VAL A 99 6.07 -27.14 2.17
N GLU A 100 7.28 -27.61 2.48
CA GLU A 100 7.79 -27.84 3.84
C GLU A 100 7.68 -26.56 4.67
N PHE A 101 8.22 -25.44 4.17
CA PHE A 101 8.17 -24.17 4.87
C PHE A 101 6.75 -23.65 5.05
N LEU A 102 5.87 -23.84 4.06
CA LEU A 102 4.46 -23.48 4.20
C LEU A 102 3.77 -24.30 5.29
N VAL A 103 3.99 -25.62 5.33
CA VAL A 103 3.45 -26.51 6.38
C VAL A 103 3.96 -26.08 7.75
N LEU A 104 5.27 -25.86 7.91
CA LEU A 104 5.87 -25.39 9.16
C LEU A 104 5.30 -24.04 9.59
N GLN A 105 5.15 -23.09 8.67
CA GLN A 105 4.54 -21.79 8.96
C GLN A 105 3.12 -21.95 9.52
N ARG A 106 2.29 -22.80 8.91
CA ARG A 106 0.91 -23.04 9.37
C ARG A 106 0.85 -23.75 10.72
N LEU A 107 1.71 -24.74 10.96
CA LEU A 107 1.80 -25.43 12.24
C LEU A 107 2.24 -24.50 13.37
N ILE A 108 3.25 -23.66 13.14
CA ILE A 108 3.68 -22.65 14.11
C ILE A 108 2.52 -21.68 14.42
N GLY A 109 1.81 -21.21 13.39
CA GLY A 109 0.64 -20.35 13.57
C GLY A 109 -0.44 -21.02 14.42
N LEU A 110 -0.80 -22.26 14.10
CA LEU A 110 -1.78 -23.05 14.87
C LEU A 110 -1.34 -23.22 16.34
N LYS A 111 -0.10 -23.67 16.57
CA LYS A 111 0.49 -23.84 17.91
C LYS A 111 0.30 -22.59 18.77
N ARG A 112 0.55 -21.42 18.18
CA ARG A 112 0.49 -20.13 18.89
C ARG A 112 -0.93 -19.61 19.07
N ARG A 113 -1.86 -19.91 18.15
CA ARG A 113 -3.28 -19.57 18.34
C ARG A 113 -3.91 -20.33 19.49
N GLU A 114 -3.58 -21.61 19.60
CA GLU A 114 -4.19 -22.57 20.53
C GLU A 114 -3.40 -22.73 21.84
N ASN A 115 -2.26 -22.03 21.99
CA ASN A 115 -1.37 -22.11 23.16
C ASN A 115 -0.87 -23.54 23.49
N PHE A 116 -0.63 -24.38 22.48
CA PHE A 116 -0.08 -25.72 22.70
C PHE A 116 1.36 -25.67 23.24
N SER A 117 1.58 -26.26 24.43
CA SER A 117 2.88 -26.24 25.11
C SER A 117 3.91 -27.25 24.57
N ALA A 118 3.47 -28.29 23.84
CA ALA A 118 4.23 -29.54 23.76
C ALA A 118 5.05 -29.80 22.48
N ALA A 119 4.70 -29.24 21.31
CA ALA A 119 5.39 -29.61 20.06
C ALA A 119 6.69 -28.82 19.85
N LYS A 120 7.87 -29.43 20.06
CA LYS A 120 9.15 -28.90 19.57
C LYS A 120 9.24 -29.11 18.06
N ILE A 121 8.57 -28.24 17.28
CA ILE A 121 8.50 -28.35 15.81
C ILE A 121 9.90 -28.20 15.16
N LEU A 122 10.79 -27.42 15.78
CA LEU A 122 12.17 -27.23 15.33
C LEU A 122 13.11 -27.28 16.53
N THR A 123 13.96 -28.30 16.67
CA THR A 123 15.02 -28.35 17.69
C THR A 123 16.34 -27.79 17.17
N THR A 124 17.00 -27.01 18.03
CA THR A 124 18.42 -26.61 17.98
C THR A 124 18.88 -25.88 16.72
N LEU A 125 18.87 -24.55 16.77
CA LEU A 125 19.67 -23.64 15.94
C LEU A 125 19.91 -22.36 16.75
N GLU A 126 21.13 -21.84 16.65
CA GLU A 126 21.62 -20.65 17.35
C GLU A 126 20.84 -19.39 16.93
N THR A 127 20.51 -18.54 17.90
CA THR A 127 19.81 -17.25 17.73
C THR A 127 20.67 -16.19 17.06
N TYR A 128 21.97 -16.42 16.93
CA TYR A 128 22.89 -15.58 16.17
C TYR A 128 22.60 -15.78 14.67
N THR A 129 21.93 -14.83 14.02
CA THR A 129 21.80 -14.62 12.54
C THR A 129 20.57 -13.78 12.16
N PHE A 130 19.51 -13.72 12.99
CA PHE A 130 18.27 -13.04 12.61
C PHE A 130 18.38 -11.51 12.62
N GLN A 131 18.85 -10.93 13.73
CA GLN A 131 18.97 -9.47 13.89
C GLN A 131 19.96 -8.87 12.87
N GLU A 132 21.13 -9.47 12.70
CA GLU A 132 22.11 -9.06 11.68
C GLU A 132 21.52 -9.14 10.26
N GLY A 133 20.75 -10.20 9.99
CA GLY A 133 20.00 -10.34 8.74
C GLY A 133 18.99 -9.21 8.55
N ALA A 134 18.28 -8.82 9.61
CA ALA A 134 17.24 -7.78 9.56
C ALA A 134 17.85 -6.39 9.33
N ILE A 135 18.97 -6.10 10.01
CA ILE A 135 19.77 -4.89 9.78
C ILE A 135 20.27 -4.85 8.34
N ARG A 136 20.84 -5.96 7.83
CA ARG A 136 21.33 -6.06 6.46
C ARG A 136 20.21 -5.88 5.44
N TRP A 137 19.05 -6.49 5.68
CA TRP A 137 17.87 -6.32 4.85
C TRP A 137 17.40 -4.87 4.83
N LYS A 138 17.31 -4.21 6.00
CA LYS A 138 16.88 -2.80 6.09
C LYS A 138 17.84 -1.88 5.32
N ARG A 139 19.15 -2.10 5.46
CA ARG A 139 20.19 -1.36 4.72
C ARG A 139 20.16 -1.58 3.22
N SER A 140 19.67 -2.73 2.74
CA SER A 140 19.56 -3.03 1.31
C SER A 140 18.28 -2.50 0.67
N GLN A 141 17.32 -1.98 1.45
CA GLN A 141 16.06 -1.45 0.91
C GLN A 141 16.26 -0.08 0.26
N LYS A 142 16.30 -0.07 -1.08
CA LYS A 142 16.43 1.16 -1.90
C LYS A 142 15.29 2.17 -1.73
N HIS A 143 14.14 1.71 -1.22
CA HIS A 143 12.95 2.53 -1.06
C HIS A 143 12.80 3.08 0.37
N PHE A 144 13.66 2.67 1.31
CA PHE A 144 13.68 3.30 2.62
C PHE A 144 14.42 4.63 2.51
N TYR A 145 13.80 5.65 3.10
CA TYR A 145 14.48 6.90 3.33
C TYR A 145 15.42 6.77 4.55
N ILE A 146 14.96 6.04 5.58
CA ILE A 146 15.74 5.71 6.77
C ILE A 146 16.21 4.26 6.69
N THR A 147 17.48 4.07 6.35
CA THR A 147 18.14 2.75 6.41
C THR A 147 18.79 2.50 7.77
N LYS A 148 18.88 3.53 8.63
CA LYS A 148 19.31 3.40 10.02
C LYS A 148 18.34 2.49 10.79
N TRP A 149 18.92 1.68 11.68
CA TRP A 149 18.19 0.87 12.63
C TRP A 149 17.68 1.76 13.78
N LEU A 150 16.39 1.68 14.09
CA LEU A 150 15.68 2.49 15.09
C LEU A 150 15.23 1.60 16.25
N ASP A 151 14.93 2.23 17.39
CA ASP A 151 14.42 1.51 18.58
C ASP A 151 13.12 0.76 18.29
N ASP A 152 12.21 1.38 17.53
CA ASP A 152 10.95 0.75 17.08
C ASP A 152 11.19 -0.46 16.14
N ASP A 153 12.33 -0.53 15.42
CA ASP A 153 12.70 -1.75 14.68
C ASP A 153 13.22 -2.83 15.64
N GLN A 154 14.03 -2.42 16.62
CA GLN A 154 14.62 -3.30 17.62
C GLN A 154 13.52 -3.97 18.45
N GLU A 155 12.55 -3.20 18.95
CA GLU A 155 11.40 -3.71 19.70
C GLU A 155 10.64 -4.80 18.93
N ARG A 156 10.48 -4.65 17.60
CA ARG A 156 9.79 -5.66 16.78
C ARG A 156 10.61 -6.91 16.54
N VAL A 157 11.93 -6.77 16.43
CA VAL A 157 12.85 -7.91 16.35
C VAL A 157 12.87 -8.66 17.69
N ASP A 158 12.91 -7.95 18.81
CA ASP A 158 12.87 -8.55 20.14
C ASP A 158 11.54 -9.27 20.39
N ASP A 159 10.40 -8.65 20.03
CA ASP A 159 9.07 -9.26 20.15
C ASP A 159 8.97 -10.60 19.39
N VAL A 160 9.56 -10.73 18.20
CA VAL A 160 9.55 -12.01 17.47
C VAL A 160 10.55 -13.02 18.04
N CYS A 161 11.73 -12.58 18.47
CA CYS A 161 12.76 -13.43 19.05
C CYS A 161 12.30 -14.06 20.37
N GLU A 162 11.68 -13.27 21.25
CA GLU A 162 11.24 -13.73 22.56
C GLU A 162 9.99 -14.62 22.46
N ARG A 163 8.98 -14.20 21.70
CA ARG A 163 7.67 -14.87 21.71
C ARG A 163 7.55 -16.00 20.69
N TYR A 164 8.32 -15.95 19.62
CA TYR A 164 8.20 -16.87 18.48
C TYR A 164 9.55 -17.47 18.04
N PRO A 165 10.34 -18.08 18.94
CA PRO A 165 11.67 -18.61 18.59
C PRO A 165 11.64 -19.69 17.49
N ASP A 166 10.63 -20.57 17.49
CA ASP A 166 10.44 -21.55 16.43
C ASP A 166 10.22 -20.88 15.05
N PHE A 167 9.54 -19.73 15.05
CA PHE A 167 9.31 -18.97 13.83
C PHE A 167 10.58 -18.28 13.33
N VAL A 168 11.38 -17.71 14.24
CA VAL A 168 12.69 -17.13 13.89
C VAL A 168 13.58 -18.17 13.20
N ARG A 169 13.62 -19.41 13.70
CA ARG A 169 14.34 -20.51 13.05
C ARG A 169 13.83 -20.79 11.63
N LEU A 170 12.52 -20.72 11.41
CA LEU A 170 11.94 -20.87 10.08
C LEU A 170 12.36 -19.70 9.17
N LEU A 171 12.32 -18.46 9.67
CA LEU A 171 12.74 -17.28 8.91
C LEU A 171 14.21 -17.38 8.47
N CYS A 172 15.12 -17.85 9.32
CA CYS A 172 16.51 -18.05 8.95
C CYS A 172 16.72 -19.12 7.85
N ARG A 173 15.76 -20.03 7.64
CA ARG A 173 15.81 -21.08 6.61
C ARG A 173 15.12 -20.71 5.29
N ASP A 174 14.18 -19.75 5.33
CA ASP A 174 13.42 -19.29 4.16
C ASP A 174 13.65 -17.78 3.91
N PRO A 175 14.60 -17.40 3.02
CA PRO A 175 14.86 -16.01 2.69
C PRO A 175 13.63 -15.26 2.13
N ASN A 176 12.71 -15.96 1.46
CA ASN A 176 11.50 -15.32 0.96
C ASN A 176 10.57 -14.99 2.12
N LEU A 177 10.32 -15.93 3.02
CA LEU A 177 9.49 -15.68 4.20
C LEU A 177 10.12 -14.62 5.11
N PHE A 178 11.45 -14.64 5.28
CA PHE A 178 12.22 -13.62 5.99
C PHE A 178 11.95 -12.22 5.44
N SER A 179 12.10 -12.02 4.12
CA SER A 179 11.85 -10.73 3.48
C SER A 179 10.38 -10.31 3.63
N GLN A 180 9.44 -11.25 3.48
CA GLN A 180 8.01 -10.98 3.65
C GLN A 180 7.64 -10.58 5.08
N PHE A 181 8.32 -11.16 6.07
CA PHE A 181 8.14 -10.84 7.48
C PHE A 181 8.61 -9.41 7.77
N LEU A 182 9.81 -9.04 7.32
CA LEU A 182 10.36 -7.70 7.54
C LEU A 182 9.59 -6.63 6.75
N ASP A 183 9.11 -6.94 5.55
CA ASP A 183 8.15 -6.11 4.83
C ASP A 183 6.91 -5.81 5.69
N TRP A 184 6.37 -6.81 6.37
CA TRP A 184 5.17 -6.65 7.18
C TRP A 184 5.45 -5.89 8.49
N THR A 185 6.46 -6.30 9.24
CA THR A 185 6.70 -5.78 10.59
C THR A 185 7.49 -4.49 10.59
N ILE A 186 8.56 -4.40 9.79
CA ILE A 186 9.47 -3.25 9.77
C ILE A 186 8.99 -2.19 8.79
N ARG A 187 8.73 -2.54 7.52
CA ARG A 187 8.25 -1.55 6.52
C ARG A 187 6.82 -1.11 6.81
N ASP A 188 5.92 -2.08 6.92
CA ASP A 188 4.49 -1.82 7.00
C ASP A 188 4.03 -1.60 8.46
N HIS A 189 4.92 -1.63 9.46
CA HIS A 189 4.60 -1.40 10.89
C HIS A 189 3.42 -2.24 11.42
N MET A 190 3.22 -3.44 10.88
CA MET A 190 2.15 -4.34 11.30
C MET A 190 2.61 -5.25 12.44
N SER A 191 1.64 -5.78 13.20
CA SER A 191 1.92 -6.63 14.36
C SER A 191 2.61 -7.94 13.97
N VAL A 192 3.70 -8.29 14.67
CA VAL A 192 4.39 -9.58 14.59
C VAL A 192 3.41 -10.73 14.77
N SER A 193 2.60 -10.69 15.84
CA SER A 193 1.64 -11.74 16.17
C SER A 193 0.65 -12.01 15.04
N SER A 194 0.18 -10.96 14.36
CA SER A 194 -0.75 -11.13 13.25
C SER A 194 -0.13 -11.85 12.05
N PHE A 195 1.18 -11.70 11.83
CA PHE A 195 1.91 -12.41 10.78
C PHE A 195 2.11 -13.89 11.13
N VAL A 196 2.55 -14.15 12.37
CA VAL A 196 2.91 -15.50 12.81
C VAL A 196 1.66 -16.35 13.06
N GLU A 197 0.66 -15.81 13.76
CA GLU A 197 -0.51 -16.56 14.21
C GLU A 197 -1.58 -16.72 13.12
N PHE A 198 -1.62 -15.86 12.10
CA PHE A 198 -2.65 -15.89 11.04
C PHE A 198 -2.07 -15.80 9.64
N PRO A 199 -1.23 -16.77 9.26
CA PRO A 199 -0.44 -16.67 8.04
C PRO A 199 -1.29 -16.79 6.76
N LYS A 200 -2.51 -17.38 6.80
CA LYS A 200 -3.42 -17.32 5.65
C LYS A 200 -4.06 -15.96 5.47
N THR A 201 -4.54 -15.38 6.56
CA THR A 201 -5.12 -14.05 6.54
C THR A 201 -4.07 -13.02 6.12
N GLN A 202 -2.83 -13.14 6.61
CA GLN A 202 -1.72 -12.30 6.16
C GLN A 202 -1.47 -12.37 4.64
N GLU A 203 -1.50 -13.57 4.04
CA GLU A 203 -1.32 -13.75 2.59
C GLU A 203 -2.39 -12.98 1.81
N LEU A 204 -3.65 -13.11 2.25
CA LEU A 204 -4.77 -12.37 1.69
C LEU A 204 -4.58 -10.85 1.83
N LEU A 205 -4.23 -10.38 3.02
CA LEU A 205 -4.08 -8.94 3.32
C LEU A 205 -2.94 -8.31 2.51
N ARG A 206 -1.85 -9.03 2.27
CA ARG A 206 -0.77 -8.55 1.40
C ARG A 206 -1.15 -8.54 -0.06
N LYS A 207 -1.91 -9.54 -0.54
CA LYS A 207 -2.39 -9.59 -1.92
C LYS A 207 -3.28 -8.40 -2.29
N ILE A 208 -4.08 -7.91 -1.33
CA ILE A 208 -4.90 -6.70 -1.50
C ILE A 208 -4.17 -5.41 -1.09
N GLU A 209 -2.88 -5.50 -0.74
CA GLU A 209 -2.06 -4.40 -0.26
C GLU A 209 -2.72 -3.63 0.91
N LEU A 210 -3.37 -4.35 1.83
CA LEU A 210 -4.03 -3.76 3.00
C LEU A 210 -3.02 -3.34 4.07
N ALA A 211 -1.98 -4.15 4.28
CA ALA A 211 -1.03 -3.99 5.39
C ALA A 211 -0.51 -2.54 5.52
N PRO A 212 -0.05 -1.89 4.45
CA PRO A 212 0.34 -0.49 4.48
C PRO A 212 -0.74 0.49 4.95
N SER A 213 -1.96 0.34 4.44
CA SER A 213 -3.08 1.22 4.77
C SER A 213 -3.67 0.90 6.14
N ALA A 214 -3.48 -0.33 6.63
CA ALA A 214 -3.88 -0.78 7.93
C ALA A 214 -3.03 -0.19 9.07
N SER A 215 -1.85 0.34 8.76
CA SER A 215 -0.89 0.90 9.71
C SER A 215 -0.61 2.39 9.49
N ILE A 216 -1.54 3.11 8.85
CA ILE A 216 -1.51 4.59 8.81
C ILE A 216 -1.16 5.12 10.21
N ALA A 217 -0.30 6.13 10.29
CA ALA A 217 0.27 6.66 11.55
C ALA A 217 1.21 5.73 12.33
N ARG A 218 1.70 4.63 11.73
CA ARG A 218 2.38 3.52 12.43
C ARG A 218 1.52 2.88 13.53
N LYS A 219 0.20 2.97 13.42
CA LYS A 219 -0.75 2.40 14.38
C LYS A 219 -1.53 1.27 13.70
N PRO A 220 -1.13 0.00 13.88
CA PRO A 220 -1.83 -1.11 13.26
C PRO A 220 -3.28 -1.20 13.74
N LYS A 221 -4.22 -1.06 12.82
CA LYS A 221 -5.67 -1.23 13.04
C LYS A 221 -6.08 -2.68 13.18
N LEU A 222 -5.24 -3.58 12.67
CA LEU A 222 -5.41 -5.02 12.76
C LEU A 222 -5.18 -5.47 14.21
N LYS A 223 -6.20 -6.07 14.83
CA LYS A 223 -6.16 -6.52 16.22
C LYS A 223 -6.50 -7.99 16.33
N ILE A 224 -5.73 -8.73 17.13
CA ILE A 224 -6.09 -10.08 17.57
C ILE A 224 -7.05 -9.94 18.76
N LYS A 225 -8.18 -10.64 18.72
CA LYS A 225 -9.11 -10.77 19.85
C LYS A 225 -9.27 -12.24 20.19
N THR A 226 -9.61 -12.52 21.44
CA THR A 226 -9.90 -13.88 21.92
C THR A 226 -11.35 -13.94 22.38
N LYS A 227 -12.07 -14.99 22.01
CA LYS A 227 -13.41 -15.25 22.54
C LYS A 227 -13.58 -16.77 22.67
N HIS A 228 -13.98 -17.25 23.83
CA HIS A 228 -14.07 -18.69 24.14
C HIS A 228 -12.77 -19.47 23.82
N GLY A 229 -11.62 -18.92 24.20
CA GLY A 229 -10.31 -19.54 23.94
C GLY A 229 -9.79 -19.39 22.50
N VAL A 230 -10.67 -19.17 21.52
CA VAL A 230 -10.29 -19.02 20.11
C VAL A 230 -9.79 -17.60 19.82
N LYS A 231 -8.55 -17.49 19.33
CA LYS A 231 -7.98 -16.22 18.84
C LYS A 231 -8.40 -15.93 17.41
N TYR A 232 -8.56 -14.66 17.10
CA TYR A 232 -8.99 -14.25 15.78
C TYR A 232 -8.67 -12.80 15.39
N LEU A 233 -8.52 -12.54 14.09
CA LEU A 233 -8.20 -11.20 13.57
C LEU A 233 -9.42 -10.33 13.30
N THR A 234 -9.36 -9.11 13.80
CA THR A 234 -10.35 -8.09 13.54
C THR A 234 -9.76 -6.85 12.90
N PHE A 235 -10.56 -6.22 12.04
CA PHE A 235 -10.25 -4.93 11.44
C PHE A 235 -11.49 -4.03 11.54
N PRO A 236 -11.31 -2.71 11.69
CA PRO A 236 -12.44 -1.80 11.75
C PRO A 236 -13.15 -1.65 10.39
N LEU A 237 -14.47 -1.59 10.42
CA LEU A 237 -15.36 -1.30 9.29
C LEU A 237 -16.33 -0.20 9.72
N TYR A 238 -16.46 0.85 8.91
CA TYR A 238 -17.39 1.94 9.14
C TYR A 238 -18.76 1.60 8.54
N ALA A 239 -19.67 1.14 9.39
CA ALA A 239 -20.94 0.54 8.98
C ALA A 239 -22.10 0.99 9.86
N ASN A 240 -23.32 0.85 9.34
CA ASN A 240 -24.55 1.01 10.09
C ASN A 240 -24.65 -0.07 11.18
N HIS A 241 -24.86 0.38 12.40
CA HIS A 241 -25.10 -0.52 13.52
C HIS A 241 -26.11 0.11 14.47
N HIS A 242 -27.31 -0.48 14.49
CA HIS A 242 -28.48 0.04 15.21
C HIS A 242 -28.87 1.47 14.79
N GLY A 243 -28.86 1.74 13.48
CA GLY A 243 -29.28 3.03 12.91
C GLY A 243 -28.22 4.13 12.98
N THR A 244 -27.02 3.84 13.50
CA THR A 244 -25.92 4.80 13.56
C THR A 244 -24.71 4.27 12.79
N ILE A 245 -24.15 5.07 11.87
CA ILE A 245 -22.89 4.75 11.20
C ILE A 245 -21.74 4.96 12.18
N ARG A 246 -20.97 3.89 12.46
CA ARG A 246 -19.80 3.96 13.33
C ARG A 246 -18.77 2.90 12.98
N SER A 247 -17.53 3.11 13.41
CA SER A 247 -16.47 2.11 13.27
C SER A 247 -16.75 0.93 14.20
N LYS A 248 -16.79 -0.29 13.64
CA LYS A 248 -16.97 -1.55 14.36
C LYS A 248 -15.89 -2.53 13.96
N SER A 249 -15.30 -3.21 14.94
CA SER A 249 -14.39 -4.32 14.64
C SER A 249 -15.15 -5.48 14.01
N VAL A 250 -14.81 -5.83 12.77
CA VAL A 250 -15.32 -7.00 12.05
C VAL A 250 -14.25 -8.07 11.94
N ARG A 251 -14.70 -9.31 11.78
CA ARG A 251 -13.84 -10.49 11.68
C ARG A 251 -13.43 -10.70 10.23
N LEU A 252 -12.13 -10.79 9.96
CA LEU A 252 -11.64 -10.77 8.58
C LEU A 252 -11.99 -12.00 7.74
N TRP A 253 -12.33 -13.13 8.37
CA TRP A 253 -12.71 -14.37 7.69
C TRP A 253 -14.22 -14.55 7.53
N GLU A 254 -15.07 -13.72 8.15
CA GLU A 254 -16.51 -13.67 7.91
C GLU A 254 -16.79 -12.97 6.57
N LYS A 255 -16.27 -13.55 5.48
CA LYS A 255 -16.21 -12.91 4.16
C LYS A 255 -17.58 -12.67 3.54
N ASP A 256 -18.55 -13.49 3.89
CA ASP A 256 -19.88 -13.54 3.26
C ASP A 256 -20.96 -12.91 4.14
N ARG A 257 -20.57 -12.42 5.31
CA ARG A 257 -21.46 -11.65 6.15
C ARG A 257 -21.74 -10.33 5.45
N GLU A 258 -23.02 -10.00 5.32
CA GLU A 258 -23.45 -8.70 4.82
C GLU A 258 -23.31 -7.62 5.88
N TYR A 259 -22.87 -6.45 5.42
CA TYR A 259 -22.76 -5.23 6.20
C TYR A 259 -23.45 -4.11 5.43
N GLU A 260 -24.24 -3.31 6.12
CA GLU A 260 -24.81 -2.09 5.57
C GLU A 260 -23.87 -0.93 5.90
N LEU A 261 -23.35 -0.23 4.88
CA LEU A 261 -22.43 0.88 5.00
C LEU A 261 -23.17 2.22 4.94
N ALA A 262 -22.44 3.34 5.00
CA ALA A 262 -23.00 4.66 4.75
C ALA A 262 -23.75 4.70 3.41
N GLY A 263 -24.85 5.45 3.33
CA GLY A 263 -25.71 5.51 2.13
C GLY A 263 -26.68 4.33 1.97
N GLY A 264 -26.72 3.39 2.92
CA GLY A 264 -27.59 2.21 2.85
C GLY A 264 -27.06 1.10 1.92
N TYR A 265 -25.84 1.27 1.40
CA TYR A 265 -25.21 0.29 0.52
C TYR A 265 -24.86 -0.99 1.28
N ARG A 266 -25.26 -2.15 0.75
CA ARG A 266 -24.96 -3.46 1.35
C ARG A 266 -23.84 -4.14 0.60
N THR A 267 -22.89 -4.69 1.35
CA THR A 267 -21.71 -5.36 0.79
C THR A 267 -21.20 -6.42 1.74
N THR A 268 -20.27 -7.23 1.24
CA THR A 268 -19.54 -8.25 1.98
C THR A 268 -18.05 -7.93 2.03
N LEU A 269 -17.33 -8.50 3.01
CA LEU A 269 -15.86 -8.38 3.02
C LEU A 269 -15.23 -9.03 1.78
N ARG A 270 -15.87 -10.06 1.20
CA ARG A 270 -15.45 -10.68 -0.07
C ARG A 270 -15.39 -9.64 -1.21
N GLU A 271 -16.43 -8.83 -1.35
CA GLU A 271 -16.52 -7.79 -2.39
C GLU A 271 -15.52 -6.67 -2.15
N ILE A 272 -15.39 -6.21 -0.90
CA ILE A 272 -14.38 -5.20 -0.51
C ILE A 272 -12.97 -5.68 -0.89
N TYR A 273 -12.61 -6.92 -0.55
CA TYR A 273 -11.29 -7.47 -0.90
C TYR A 273 -11.10 -7.61 -2.41
N HIS A 274 -12.14 -8.01 -3.13
CA HIS A 274 -12.08 -8.13 -4.58
C HIS A 274 -11.82 -6.77 -5.25
N GLU A 275 -12.54 -5.71 -4.85
CA GLU A 275 -12.30 -4.35 -5.35
C GLU A 275 -10.89 -3.85 -5.01
N LEU A 276 -10.47 -3.96 -3.75
CA LEU A 276 -9.15 -3.50 -3.32
C LEU A 276 -8.01 -4.23 -4.04
N SER A 277 -8.17 -5.52 -4.36
CA SER A 277 -7.20 -6.28 -5.15
C SER A 277 -7.00 -5.74 -6.59
N ARG A 278 -7.94 -4.91 -7.07
CA ARG A 278 -7.97 -4.33 -8.42
C ARG A 278 -7.74 -2.82 -8.42
N LYS A 279 -7.39 -2.21 -7.28
CA LYS A 279 -7.21 -0.75 -7.12
C LYS A 279 -6.18 -0.12 -8.06
N ASN A 280 -5.20 -0.91 -8.52
CA ASN A 280 -4.19 -0.47 -9.50
C ASN A 280 -4.68 -0.54 -10.96
N LYS A 281 -5.89 -1.07 -11.21
CA LYS A 281 -6.47 -1.25 -12.55
C LYS A 281 -7.74 -0.45 -12.78
N HIS A 282 -8.51 -0.21 -11.72
CA HIS A 282 -9.77 0.54 -11.76
C HIS A 282 -9.94 1.34 -10.48
N TRP A 283 -10.77 2.39 -10.55
CA TRP A 283 -11.23 3.10 -9.36
C TRP A 283 -12.01 2.17 -8.44
N VAL A 284 -11.80 2.32 -7.15
CA VAL A 284 -12.47 1.53 -6.11
C VAL A 284 -13.45 2.40 -5.34
N ASN A 285 -14.50 1.76 -4.80
CA ASN A 285 -15.52 2.42 -3.99
C ASN A 285 -15.24 2.30 -2.49
N TYR A 286 -14.04 1.85 -2.13
CA TYR A 286 -13.63 1.69 -0.74
C TYR A 286 -12.29 2.34 -0.48
N VAL A 287 -12.18 2.98 0.67
CA VAL A 287 -10.94 3.57 1.19
C VAL A 287 -10.67 3.01 2.59
N ILE A 288 -9.41 3.09 3.03
CA ILE A 288 -9.00 2.72 4.38
C ILE A 288 -8.53 3.99 5.07
N THR A 289 -9.24 4.37 6.13
CA THR A 289 -9.11 5.65 6.84
C THR A 289 -8.91 5.42 8.33
N GLU A 290 -9.01 6.47 9.15
CA GLU A 290 -9.02 6.35 10.61
C GLU A 290 -10.09 5.35 11.13
N ASN A 291 -11.24 5.24 10.46
CA ASN A 291 -12.34 4.37 10.88
C ASN A 291 -12.29 2.96 10.30
N GLY A 292 -11.27 2.63 9.49
CA GLY A 292 -11.13 1.32 8.85
C GLY A 292 -11.62 1.33 7.41
N PHE A 293 -12.28 0.25 6.98
CA PHE A 293 -12.92 0.22 5.66
C PHE A 293 -14.11 1.19 5.63
N GLU A 294 -14.14 2.10 4.65
CA GLU A 294 -15.26 3.02 4.42
C GLU A 294 -15.80 2.91 2.99
N ASN A 295 -17.12 3.06 2.84
CA ASN A 295 -17.81 3.22 1.55
C ASN A 295 -17.51 4.63 1.03
N TRP A 296 -16.49 4.76 0.18
CA TRP A 296 -16.09 6.04 -0.36
C TRP A 296 -15.43 5.86 -1.72
N ASN A 297 -16.06 6.39 -2.76
CA ASN A 297 -15.49 6.51 -4.08
C ASN A 297 -14.55 7.71 -4.12
N VAL A 298 -13.24 7.42 -4.18
CA VAL A 298 -12.18 8.44 -4.12
C VAL A 298 -12.24 9.44 -5.27
N ARG A 299 -12.82 9.06 -6.42
CA ARG A 299 -12.93 9.90 -7.62
C ARG A 299 -14.17 10.79 -7.58
N GLU A 300 -15.31 10.22 -7.21
CA GLU A 300 -16.58 10.95 -7.16
C GLU A 300 -16.71 11.79 -5.88
N TRP A 301 -15.84 11.57 -4.90
CA TRP A 301 -15.88 12.21 -3.58
C TRP A 301 -17.23 11.95 -2.92
N GLY A 302 -17.61 10.69 -2.81
CA GLY A 302 -18.98 10.32 -2.44
C GLY A 302 -19.11 8.90 -1.95
N THR A 303 -20.24 8.59 -1.32
CA THR A 303 -20.59 7.22 -0.90
C THR A 303 -21.40 6.53 -1.99
N LEU A 304 -21.50 5.20 -1.96
CA LEU A 304 -22.53 4.49 -2.71
C LEU A 304 -23.90 4.57 -2.00
N ASP A 305 -24.98 4.70 -2.76
CA ASP A 305 -26.36 4.54 -2.27
C ASP A 305 -26.77 3.04 -2.20
N SER A 306 -28.01 2.78 -1.81
CA SER A 306 -28.57 1.42 -1.74
C SER A 306 -28.56 0.67 -3.07
N ASP A 307 -28.54 1.39 -4.20
CA ASP A 307 -28.53 0.82 -5.56
C ASP A 307 -27.11 0.64 -6.10
N GLY A 308 -26.08 0.98 -5.30
CA GLY A 308 -24.68 0.92 -5.69
C GLY A 308 -24.25 2.05 -6.63
N LYS A 309 -25.01 3.14 -6.72
CA LYS A 309 -24.62 4.35 -7.47
C LYS A 309 -23.89 5.30 -6.56
N SER A 310 -22.87 5.99 -7.11
CA SER A 310 -22.14 6.99 -6.33
C SER A 310 -22.98 8.25 -6.14
N VAL A 311 -23.20 8.61 -4.88
CA VAL A 311 -23.78 9.88 -4.44
C VAL A 311 -22.64 10.81 -4.06
N ARG A 312 -22.41 11.81 -4.90
CA ARG A 312 -21.37 12.82 -4.69
C ARG A 312 -21.63 13.58 -3.40
N SER A 313 -20.59 13.75 -2.59
CA SER A 313 -20.65 14.62 -1.42
C SER A 313 -20.80 16.06 -1.87
N ALA A 314 -21.64 16.79 -1.14
CA ALA A 314 -21.74 18.23 -1.27
C ALA A 314 -20.39 18.87 -0.95
N LEU A 315 -19.98 19.83 -1.78
CA LEU A 315 -18.78 20.63 -1.55
C LEU A 315 -19.18 22.08 -1.20
N PRO A 316 -19.70 22.33 0.02
CA PRO A 316 -19.94 23.71 0.46
C PRO A 316 -18.62 24.49 0.50
N ARG A 317 -18.68 25.75 0.09
CA ARG A 317 -17.51 26.62 -0.12
C ARG A 317 -16.58 26.69 1.10
N ASP A 318 -17.16 26.77 2.29
CA ASP A 318 -16.46 27.06 3.54
C ASP A 318 -15.96 25.82 4.30
N ARG A 319 -16.44 24.62 3.97
CA ARG A 319 -16.24 23.45 4.85
C ARG A 319 -16.35 22.09 4.19
N TRP A 320 -16.19 22.00 2.86
CA TRP A 320 -16.30 20.73 2.14
C TRP A 320 -15.35 19.66 2.66
N PHE A 321 -14.19 20.04 3.18
CA PHE A 321 -13.18 19.13 3.73
C PHE A 321 -13.66 18.38 4.99
N HIS A 322 -14.72 18.83 5.65
CA HIS A 322 -15.37 18.10 6.75
C HIS A 322 -16.33 17.00 6.28
N ASN A 323 -16.68 16.97 4.99
CA ASN A 323 -17.54 15.94 4.39
C ASN A 323 -16.73 14.75 3.82
N VAL A 324 -15.42 14.75 4.01
CA VAL A 324 -14.49 13.76 3.48
C VAL A 324 -14.09 12.81 4.61
N PRO A 325 -13.92 11.50 4.33
CA PRO A 325 -13.30 10.61 5.29
C PRO A 325 -11.96 11.14 5.80
N ILE A 326 -11.69 10.93 7.07
CA ILE A 326 -10.47 11.41 7.72
C ILE A 326 -9.39 10.35 7.58
N LEU A 327 -8.24 10.71 7.01
CA LEU A 327 -7.14 9.75 6.83
C LEU A 327 -6.53 9.38 8.18
N GLU A 328 -6.16 10.37 8.98
CA GLU A 328 -5.45 10.23 10.25
C GLU A 328 -5.83 11.37 11.20
N ARG A 329 -5.81 11.10 12.52
CA ARG A 329 -5.80 12.13 13.57
C ARG A 329 -4.44 12.23 14.23
N LEU A 330 -4.02 13.47 14.46
CA LEU A 330 -2.75 13.84 15.05
C LEU A 330 -2.99 14.56 16.38
N SER A 331 -2.13 14.31 17.36
CA SER A 331 -1.97 15.23 18.48
C SER A 331 -1.32 16.51 18.00
N LEU A 332 -1.50 17.61 18.73
CA LEU A 332 -0.83 18.88 18.46
C LEU A 332 0.69 18.70 18.27
N GLU A 333 1.36 18.01 19.19
CA GLU A 333 2.79 17.70 19.10
C GLU A 333 3.17 16.98 17.80
N LYS A 334 2.37 15.99 17.38
CA LYS A 334 2.61 15.27 16.12
C LYS A 334 2.37 16.14 14.90
N ALA A 335 1.39 17.04 14.96
CA ALA A 335 1.14 18.00 13.91
C ALA A 335 2.29 19.01 13.83
N GLN A 336 2.75 19.55 14.96
CA GLN A 336 3.88 20.48 15.02
C GLN A 336 5.17 19.87 14.47
N ASN A 337 5.48 18.63 14.89
CA ASN A 337 6.61 17.87 14.35
C ASN A 337 6.48 17.56 12.85
N ARG A 338 5.24 17.54 12.32
CA ARG A 338 4.97 17.20 10.92
C ARG A 338 4.97 18.45 10.02
N TYR A 339 4.34 19.55 10.42
CA TYR A 339 4.06 20.70 9.55
C TYR A 339 4.70 22.02 10.02
N GLY A 340 5.35 22.05 11.18
CA GLY A 340 5.98 23.25 11.74
C GLY A 340 5.44 23.62 13.12
N GLN A 341 6.25 24.30 13.93
CA GLN A 341 5.92 24.58 15.34
C GLN A 341 4.79 25.60 15.53
N ASP A 342 4.44 26.34 14.48
CA ASP A 342 3.41 27.40 14.52
C ASP A 342 1.97 26.87 14.53
N LEU A 343 1.77 25.55 14.47
CA LEU A 343 0.48 24.94 14.71
C LEU A 343 0.12 25.00 16.20
N ASP A 344 -1.07 25.48 16.51
CA ASP A 344 -1.54 25.80 17.86
C ASP A 344 -2.95 25.25 18.19
N GLY A 345 -3.54 24.49 17.26
CA GLY A 345 -4.93 24.01 17.34
C GLY A 345 -5.95 24.92 16.66
N THR A 346 -5.52 26.03 16.07
CA THR A 346 -6.37 26.96 15.30
C THR A 346 -5.84 27.21 13.89
N ASN A 347 -4.53 27.28 13.73
CA ASN A 347 -3.87 27.38 12.42
C ASN A 347 -3.92 26.06 11.66
N TYR A 348 -3.83 26.14 10.34
CA TYR A 348 -3.89 25.01 9.41
C TYR A 348 -2.50 24.70 8.87
N GLY A 349 -2.18 23.43 8.68
CA GLY A 349 -0.96 23.00 7.99
C GLY A 349 -1.28 22.57 6.56
N ILE A 350 -0.50 23.03 5.59
CA ILE A 350 -0.59 22.58 4.20
C ILE A 350 0.77 22.03 3.79
N ALA A 351 0.83 20.77 3.39
CA ALA A 351 2.05 20.15 2.90
C ALA A 351 1.94 19.77 1.43
N LEU A 352 2.87 20.27 0.62
CA LEU A 352 3.16 19.77 -0.71
C LEU A 352 3.99 18.49 -0.56
N ARG A 353 3.41 17.34 -0.89
CA ARG A 353 4.02 16.02 -0.77
C ARG A 353 4.63 15.60 -2.10
N ALA A 354 5.80 14.97 -2.02
CA ALA A 354 6.39 14.25 -3.13
C ALA A 354 6.73 12.83 -2.70
N THR A 355 6.53 11.87 -3.60
CA THR A 355 6.86 10.47 -3.39
C THR A 355 7.64 9.94 -4.57
N ARG A 356 8.53 8.98 -4.33
CA ARG A 356 9.29 8.28 -5.37
C ARG A 356 9.54 6.84 -4.97
N ARG A 357 9.57 5.93 -5.95
CA ARG A 357 9.81 4.50 -5.70
C ARG A 357 11.30 4.18 -5.45
N ARG A 358 12.19 5.01 -5.98
CA ARG A 358 13.64 4.80 -6.01
C ARG A 358 14.35 6.12 -5.70
N GLN A 359 15.64 6.05 -5.36
CA GLN A 359 16.45 7.22 -5.02
C GLN A 359 16.90 8.05 -6.25
N ASP A 360 16.68 7.52 -7.45
CA ASP A 360 16.99 8.18 -8.72
C ASP A 360 15.96 9.28 -9.04
N LEU A 361 16.21 9.99 -10.14
CA LEU A 361 15.34 11.01 -10.70
C LEU A 361 14.34 10.42 -11.71
N ASP A 362 13.81 9.22 -11.41
CA ASP A 362 12.82 8.55 -12.27
C ASP A 362 11.47 9.27 -12.21
N VAL A 363 10.95 9.63 -13.38
CA VAL A 363 9.62 10.21 -13.53
C VAL A 363 8.55 9.13 -13.32
N ILE A 364 8.85 7.89 -13.73
CA ILE A 364 7.95 6.75 -13.61
C ILE A 364 8.01 6.21 -12.17
N GLY A 365 6.91 6.34 -11.44
CA GLY A 365 6.85 5.93 -10.04
C GLY A 365 7.19 7.05 -9.05
N SER A 366 7.29 8.28 -9.54
CA SER A 366 7.21 9.50 -8.74
C SER A 366 5.79 10.05 -8.77
N HIS A 367 5.33 10.66 -7.68
CA HIS A 367 4.01 11.29 -7.59
C HIS A 367 4.00 12.45 -6.59
N SER A 368 3.15 13.46 -6.81
CA SER A 368 2.96 14.59 -5.89
C SER A 368 1.48 14.82 -5.60
N PHE A 369 1.19 15.32 -4.40
CA PHE A 369 -0.16 15.56 -3.91
C PHE A 369 -0.10 16.54 -2.72
N PHE A 370 -1.26 16.93 -2.18
CA PHE A 370 -1.31 17.72 -0.95
C PHE A 370 -1.70 16.86 0.25
N GLU A 371 -1.17 17.20 1.42
CA GLU A 371 -1.67 16.73 2.71
C GLU A 371 -2.08 17.96 3.52
N LEU A 372 -3.37 18.04 3.86
CA LEU A 372 -3.96 19.15 4.61
C LEU A 372 -4.13 18.72 6.06
N CYS A 373 -3.64 19.52 6.99
CA CYS A 373 -3.71 19.34 8.43
C CYS A 373 -4.69 20.36 9.00
N ILE A 374 -5.86 19.88 9.40
CA ILE A 374 -7.00 20.71 9.77
C ILE A 374 -7.25 20.60 11.28
N PRO A 375 -7.39 21.72 12.01
CA PRO A 375 -7.63 21.70 13.44
C PRO A 375 -8.96 20.98 13.75
N ASP A 376 -8.95 20.20 14.83
CA ASP A 376 -10.14 19.54 15.35
C ASP A 376 -10.69 20.24 16.59
N LYS A 377 -11.94 19.94 16.95
CA LYS A 377 -12.61 20.56 18.11
C LYS A 377 -12.00 20.16 19.47
N LYS A 378 -11.01 19.25 19.49
CA LYS A 378 -10.39 18.69 20.69
C LYS A 378 -8.95 19.20 20.88
N GLY A 379 -8.53 20.22 20.12
CA GLY A 379 -7.17 20.75 20.15
C GLY A 379 -6.13 19.86 19.47
N GLY A 380 -6.57 18.83 18.74
CA GLY A 380 -5.76 18.03 17.85
C GLY A 380 -5.96 18.44 16.40
N TYR A 381 -5.53 17.58 15.50
CA TYR A 381 -5.62 17.78 14.06
C TYR A 381 -6.12 16.52 13.37
N PHE A 382 -6.71 16.68 12.19
CA PHE A 382 -6.97 15.58 11.28
C PHE A 382 -6.42 15.88 9.89
N THR A 383 -6.13 14.82 9.11
CA THR A 383 -5.54 14.97 7.79
C THR A 383 -6.44 14.48 6.67
N ILE A 384 -6.36 15.19 5.54
CA ILE A 384 -6.88 14.76 4.24
C ILE A 384 -5.80 14.90 3.18
N CYS A 385 -5.84 14.05 2.15
CA CYS A 385 -4.76 13.94 1.16
C CYS A 385 -5.30 13.96 -0.27
N PRO A 386 -5.68 15.12 -0.79
CA PRO A 386 -6.15 15.26 -2.16
C PRO A 386 -4.99 15.22 -3.15
N GLY A 387 -5.19 14.51 -4.27
CA GLY A 387 -4.18 14.38 -5.31
C GLY A 387 -4.77 14.33 -6.72
N LYS A 388 -4.05 14.86 -7.70
CA LYS A 388 -4.46 14.86 -9.11
C LYS A 388 -3.97 13.61 -9.80
N LEU A 389 -4.87 12.90 -10.49
CA LEU A 389 -4.58 11.67 -11.25
C LEU A 389 -5.21 11.73 -12.64
N THR A 390 -4.80 10.82 -13.52
CA THR A 390 -5.52 10.54 -14.78
C THR A 390 -6.84 9.85 -14.48
N LEU A 391 -7.92 10.18 -15.19
CA LEU A 391 -9.19 9.47 -15.09
C LEU A 391 -9.04 7.98 -15.44
N TYR A 392 -8.17 7.67 -16.39
CA TYR A 392 -7.87 6.31 -16.80
C TYR A 392 -6.53 5.88 -16.21
N LEU A 393 -6.55 4.84 -15.39
CA LEU A 393 -5.33 4.26 -14.82
C LEU A 393 -4.62 3.43 -15.91
N PRO A 394 -3.31 3.64 -16.16
CA PRO A 394 -2.59 2.87 -17.16
C PRO A 394 -2.53 1.39 -16.76
N GLN A 395 -2.96 0.50 -17.65
CA GLN A 395 -2.96 -0.94 -17.41
C GLN A 395 -1.77 -1.66 -18.07
N SER A 396 -1.06 -0.95 -18.95
CA SER A 396 0.09 -1.45 -19.68
C SER A 396 1.15 -0.37 -19.87
N VAL A 397 2.36 -0.79 -20.25
CA VAL A 397 3.45 0.14 -20.63
C VAL A 397 3.03 1.02 -21.81
N TRP A 398 2.24 0.49 -22.75
CA TRP A 398 1.72 1.27 -23.87
C TRP A 398 0.74 2.35 -23.44
N ASP A 399 -0.10 2.09 -22.42
CA ASP A 399 -0.98 3.12 -21.87
C ASP A 399 -0.18 4.21 -21.16
N LEU A 400 0.89 3.84 -20.46
CA LEU A 400 1.81 4.80 -19.85
C LEU A 400 2.48 5.69 -20.91
N VAL A 401 2.95 5.10 -22.02
CA VAL A 401 3.52 5.83 -23.16
C VAL A 401 2.48 6.76 -23.79
N LYS A 402 1.21 6.33 -23.92
CA LYS A 402 0.13 7.19 -24.40
C LYS A 402 -0.11 8.38 -23.46
N ILE A 403 -0.14 8.17 -22.14
CA ILE A 403 -0.32 9.25 -21.15
C ILE A 403 0.88 10.21 -21.11
N PHE A 404 2.08 9.72 -21.45
CA PHE A 404 3.28 10.55 -21.52
C PHE A 404 3.15 11.66 -22.57
N GLY A 405 2.70 11.32 -23.78
CA GLY A 405 2.56 12.27 -24.88
C GLY A 405 1.16 12.87 -25.04
N ASN A 406 0.10 12.19 -24.60
CA ASN A 406 -1.28 12.65 -24.78
C ASN A 406 -1.79 13.43 -23.57
N THR A 407 -2.69 14.38 -23.81
CA THR A 407 -3.49 15.01 -22.75
C THR A 407 -4.81 14.27 -22.62
N VAL A 408 -5.11 13.80 -21.41
CA VAL A 408 -6.33 13.03 -21.09
C VAL A 408 -7.13 13.75 -20.01
N GLU A 409 -8.29 13.20 -19.66
CA GLU A 409 -9.06 13.68 -18.52
C GLU A 409 -8.31 13.46 -17.21
N GLY A 410 -8.28 14.50 -16.39
CA GLY A 410 -7.75 14.48 -15.03
C GLY A 410 -8.86 14.50 -14.00
N VAL A 411 -8.56 13.99 -12.81
CA VAL A 411 -9.45 14.03 -11.64
C VAL A 411 -8.65 14.37 -10.40
N ILE A 412 -9.29 15.05 -9.44
CA ILE A 412 -8.77 15.15 -8.08
C ILE A 412 -9.40 14.03 -7.26
N VAL A 413 -8.59 13.22 -6.58
CA VAL A 413 -9.06 12.12 -5.73
C VAL A 413 -8.87 12.44 -4.26
N SER A 414 -9.67 11.83 -3.40
CA SER A 414 -9.40 11.79 -1.95
C SER A 414 -9.75 10.42 -1.36
N HIS A 415 -8.83 9.69 -0.74
CA HIS A 415 -7.41 10.03 -0.54
C HIS A 415 -6.54 9.58 -1.71
N ASP A 416 -5.46 10.31 -1.98
CA ASP A 416 -4.41 9.86 -2.88
C ASP A 416 -3.76 8.57 -2.35
N SER A 417 -3.82 7.51 -3.14
CA SER A 417 -3.31 6.19 -2.75
C SER A 417 -1.80 6.17 -2.42
N ASN A 418 -1.03 7.16 -2.91
CA ASN A 418 0.41 7.22 -2.66
C ASN A 418 0.75 7.61 -1.23
N VAL A 419 -0.18 8.18 -0.46
CA VAL A 419 0.04 8.50 0.95
C VAL A 419 0.30 7.24 1.79
N VAL A 420 -0.31 6.11 1.41
CA VAL A 420 -0.25 4.84 2.16
C VAL A 420 0.73 3.83 1.56
N TYR A 421 1.61 4.23 0.63
CA TYR A 421 2.58 3.32 0.03
C TYR A 421 3.96 3.44 0.71
N PRO A 422 4.30 2.57 1.67
CA PRO A 422 5.54 2.61 2.46
C PRO A 422 6.74 2.11 1.65
N TRP A 423 6.50 1.45 0.51
CA TRP A 423 7.54 1.15 -0.47
C TRP A 423 7.89 2.35 -1.36
N ARG A 424 7.35 3.53 -1.07
CA ARG A 424 7.76 4.79 -1.68
C ARG A 424 8.45 5.64 -0.62
N GLN A 425 9.56 6.23 -0.99
CA GLN A 425 10.12 7.34 -0.24
C GLN A 425 9.13 8.51 -0.32
N GLN A 426 8.99 9.24 0.77
CA GLN A 426 8.12 10.40 0.83
C GLN A 426 8.89 11.58 1.40
N THR A 427 8.68 12.75 0.84
CA THR A 427 9.14 14.02 1.42
C THR A 427 8.05 15.07 1.31
N ARG A 428 8.28 16.26 1.88
CA ARG A 428 7.34 17.37 1.86
C ARG A 428 8.00 18.73 2.00
N TYR A 429 7.30 19.74 1.51
CA TYR A 429 7.45 21.14 1.91
C TYR A 429 6.14 21.57 2.57
N SER A 430 6.20 22.20 3.75
CA SER A 430 5.01 22.59 4.50
C SER A 430 4.98 24.09 4.79
N VAL A 431 3.76 24.61 4.88
CA VAL A 431 3.44 25.97 5.30
C VAL A 431 2.31 25.90 6.32
N THR A 432 2.39 26.72 7.36
CA THR A 432 1.31 26.92 8.33
C THR A 432 0.58 28.20 7.93
N VAL A 433 -0.75 28.19 7.96
CA VAL A 433 -1.57 29.31 7.51
C VAL A 433 -2.73 29.55 8.45
N GLU A 434 -3.24 30.79 8.48
CA GLU A 434 -4.46 31.10 9.22
C GLU A 434 -5.71 30.65 8.43
N THR A 435 -6.87 30.92 9.03
CA THR A 435 -8.16 30.46 8.48
C THR A 435 -8.46 31.05 7.11
N ASN A 436 -8.16 32.33 6.87
CA ASN A 436 -8.55 33.00 5.63
C ASN A 436 -7.78 32.44 4.43
N GLU A 437 -6.47 32.27 4.56
CA GLU A 437 -5.59 31.72 3.54
C GLU A 437 -5.92 30.25 3.29
N PHE A 438 -6.22 29.48 4.35
CA PHE A 438 -6.67 28.10 4.20
C PHE A 438 -7.98 28.01 3.42
N LEU A 439 -8.98 28.84 3.74
CA LEU A 439 -10.27 28.82 3.05
C LEU A 439 -10.13 29.24 1.58
N TRP A 440 -9.27 30.21 1.28
CA TRP A 440 -8.92 30.56 -0.09
C TRP A 440 -8.31 29.37 -0.85
N PHE A 441 -7.34 28.69 -0.23
CA PHE A 441 -6.69 27.51 -0.81
C PHE A 441 -7.66 26.35 -1.01
N ALA A 442 -8.50 26.08 -0.01
CA ALA A 442 -9.54 25.06 -0.05
C ALA A 442 -10.55 25.34 -1.15
N GLU A 443 -10.85 26.61 -1.46
CA GLU A 443 -11.72 26.98 -2.57
C GLU A 443 -11.08 26.70 -3.94
N LYS A 444 -9.80 27.04 -4.14
CA LYS A 444 -9.06 26.69 -5.37
C LYS A 444 -9.04 25.18 -5.61
N MET A 445 -8.87 24.42 -4.53
CA MET A 445 -8.95 22.96 -4.58
C MET A 445 -10.36 22.45 -4.90
N ARG A 446 -11.40 23.04 -4.31
CA ARG A 446 -12.80 22.74 -4.61
C ARG A 446 -13.12 22.93 -6.08
N VAL A 447 -12.69 24.05 -6.67
CA VAL A 447 -12.83 24.34 -8.10
C VAL A 447 -12.14 23.27 -8.94
N SER A 448 -10.93 22.83 -8.54
CA SER A 448 -10.24 21.73 -9.22
C SER A 448 -11.02 20.41 -9.15
N ILE A 449 -11.66 20.10 -8.02
CA ILE A 449 -12.49 18.91 -7.84
C ILE A 449 -13.73 18.98 -8.75
N GLU A 450 -14.43 20.13 -8.78
CA GLU A 450 -15.60 20.32 -9.65
C GLU A 450 -15.23 20.26 -11.14
N ASN A 451 -14.09 20.85 -11.54
CA ASN A 451 -13.56 20.69 -12.90
C ASN A 451 -13.27 19.22 -13.22
N GLY A 452 -12.77 18.43 -12.27
CA GLY A 452 -12.62 16.99 -12.45
C GLY A 452 -13.96 16.27 -12.65
N ARG A 453 -14.98 16.63 -11.88
CA ARG A 453 -16.34 16.06 -11.94
C ARG A 453 -17.07 16.34 -13.25
N THR A 454 -16.78 17.47 -13.90
CA THR A 454 -17.36 17.89 -15.18
C THR A 454 -16.49 17.52 -16.39
N GLY A 455 -15.35 16.86 -16.17
CA GLY A 455 -14.41 16.50 -17.23
C GLY A 455 -13.63 17.70 -17.79
N ASN A 456 -13.66 18.84 -17.10
CA ASN A 456 -12.97 20.07 -17.46
C ASN A 456 -11.52 20.16 -16.92
N LEU A 457 -11.12 19.20 -16.07
CA LEU A 457 -9.73 19.03 -15.64
C LEU A 457 -9.01 18.07 -16.59
N VAL A 458 -7.78 18.41 -16.98
CA VAL A 458 -6.93 17.56 -17.82
C VAL A 458 -5.74 17.02 -17.05
N PHE A 459 -5.14 15.96 -17.57
CA PHE A 459 -3.87 15.42 -17.11
C PHE A 459 -2.96 15.18 -18.31
N SER A 460 -1.72 15.67 -18.21
CA SER A 460 -0.64 15.33 -19.13
C SER A 460 0.67 15.31 -18.35
N LEU A 461 1.47 14.25 -18.48
CA LEU A 461 2.70 14.14 -17.71
C LEU A 461 3.67 15.30 -17.96
N LEU A 462 3.72 15.80 -19.20
CA LEU A 462 4.62 16.87 -19.63
C LEU A 462 4.04 18.27 -19.50
N ALA A 463 2.74 18.43 -19.27
CA ALA A 463 2.10 19.75 -19.34
C ALA A 463 1.21 20.09 -18.16
N ASP A 464 0.44 19.13 -17.66
CA ASP A 464 -0.52 19.38 -16.60
C ASP A 464 -0.65 18.14 -15.71
N SER A 465 0.47 17.78 -15.09
CA SER A 465 0.62 16.59 -14.24
C SER A 465 0.19 16.88 -12.81
N CYS A 466 0.27 15.86 -11.94
CA CYS A 466 0.10 16.05 -10.51
C CYS A 466 1.08 17.08 -9.92
N SER A 467 2.31 17.13 -10.43
CA SER A 467 3.34 18.08 -9.99
C SER A 467 3.13 19.48 -10.49
N VAL A 468 2.65 19.66 -11.73
CA VAL A 468 2.29 21.00 -12.23
C VAL A 468 1.17 21.58 -11.39
N TRP A 469 0.08 20.83 -11.22
CA TRP A 469 -1.06 21.27 -10.43
C TRP A 469 -0.69 21.61 -8.98
N SER A 470 0.08 20.75 -8.32
CA SER A 470 0.45 20.95 -6.92
C SER A 470 1.52 22.04 -6.71
N GLN A 471 2.48 22.18 -7.62
CA GLN A 471 3.43 23.31 -7.57
C GLN A 471 2.73 24.64 -7.81
N ASN A 472 1.88 24.74 -8.83
CA ASN A 472 1.18 25.99 -9.15
C ASN A 472 0.29 26.42 -7.99
N LEU A 473 -0.51 25.50 -7.45
CA LEU A 473 -1.39 25.81 -6.33
C LEU A 473 -0.63 26.16 -5.05
N MET A 474 0.55 25.56 -4.80
CA MET A 474 1.42 25.97 -3.69
C MET A 474 2.04 27.34 -3.92
N ASN A 475 2.55 27.65 -5.11
CA ASN A 475 3.10 28.98 -5.43
C ASN A 475 2.03 30.07 -5.32
N GLU A 476 0.80 29.82 -5.79
CA GLU A 476 -0.31 30.77 -5.59
C GLU A 476 -0.64 30.97 -4.11
N LEU A 477 -0.62 29.92 -3.28
CA LEU A 477 -0.78 30.04 -1.83
C LEU A 477 0.31 30.93 -1.23
N LEU A 478 1.58 30.66 -1.52
CA LEU A 478 2.69 31.42 -0.96
C LEU A 478 2.64 32.90 -1.38
N LYS A 479 2.12 33.20 -2.58
CA LYS A 479 1.84 34.57 -3.04
C LYS A 479 0.61 35.19 -2.36
N HIS A 480 -0.30 34.39 -1.82
CA HIS A 480 -1.51 34.86 -1.13
C HIS A 480 -1.31 35.11 0.37
N LEU A 481 -0.21 34.62 0.96
CA LEU A 481 0.07 34.79 2.39
C LEU A 481 0.14 36.27 2.82
N PRO A 482 -0.05 36.59 4.11
CA PRO A 482 0.22 37.92 4.66
C PRO A 482 1.65 38.40 4.37
N ASP A 483 1.85 39.71 4.25
CA ASP A 483 3.15 40.30 3.90
C ASP A 483 4.24 40.05 4.96
N ASP A 484 3.84 39.83 6.21
CA ASP A 484 4.72 39.50 7.33
C ASP A 484 4.99 37.99 7.46
N HIS A 485 4.36 37.16 6.64
CA HIS A 485 4.58 35.71 6.67
C HIS A 485 5.97 35.35 6.13
N PRO A 486 6.80 34.57 6.86
CA PRO A 486 8.20 34.33 6.50
C PRO A 486 8.43 33.58 5.18
N GLN A 487 7.42 32.85 4.71
CA GLN A 487 7.44 32.10 3.44
C GLN A 487 6.70 32.80 2.29
N LYS A 488 6.24 34.05 2.49
CA LYS A 488 5.56 34.84 1.45
C LYS A 488 6.45 35.01 0.23
N LEU A 489 5.89 34.77 -0.96
CA LEU A 489 6.53 35.11 -2.23
C LEU A 489 5.99 36.44 -2.76
N THR A 490 6.84 37.20 -3.45
CA THR A 490 6.42 38.32 -4.28
C THR A 490 5.61 37.83 -5.49
N ALA A 491 4.91 38.74 -6.17
CA ALA A 491 4.08 38.40 -7.32
C ALA A 491 4.88 37.74 -8.46
N GLU A 492 6.14 38.14 -8.65
CA GLU A 492 7.04 37.69 -9.70
C GLU A 492 7.84 36.43 -9.33
N GLU A 493 7.99 36.14 -8.03
CA GLU A 493 8.75 34.97 -7.57
C GLU A 493 7.98 33.66 -7.79
N GLU A 494 8.71 32.60 -8.13
CA GLU A 494 8.17 31.24 -8.19
C GLU A 494 9.18 30.26 -7.60
N LEU A 495 8.71 29.37 -6.72
CA LEU A 495 9.52 28.27 -6.22
C LEU A 495 9.43 27.07 -7.17
N ASN A 496 10.58 26.56 -7.53
CA ASN A 496 10.72 25.42 -8.42
C ASN A 496 10.88 24.13 -7.61
N PHE A 497 9.78 23.62 -7.05
CA PHE A 497 9.83 22.36 -6.29
C PHE A 497 10.13 21.14 -7.17
N PHE A 498 9.64 21.14 -8.42
CA PHE A 498 9.65 19.94 -9.27
C PHE A 498 10.29 20.14 -10.65
N ILE A 499 10.53 21.38 -11.07
CA ILE A 499 11.01 21.66 -12.43
C ILE A 499 12.46 21.20 -12.58
N MET A 500 12.71 20.39 -13.61
CA MET A 500 14.04 19.99 -14.05
C MET A 500 14.09 19.81 -15.58
N LYS A 501 15.28 19.79 -16.17
CA LYS A 501 15.41 19.52 -17.61
C LYS A 501 15.12 18.04 -17.88
N ILE A 502 14.50 17.72 -19.01
CA ILE A 502 14.20 16.32 -19.38
C ILE A 502 15.48 15.47 -19.40
N LYS A 503 16.61 16.03 -19.83
CA LYS A 503 17.90 15.34 -19.84
C LYS A 503 18.44 14.99 -18.44
N GLU A 504 18.02 15.70 -17.40
CA GLU A 504 18.45 15.46 -16.02
C GLU A 504 17.64 14.33 -15.36
N THR A 505 16.57 13.88 -16.01
CA THR A 505 15.82 12.72 -15.52
C THR A 505 16.64 11.42 -15.64
N GLU A 506 16.33 10.48 -14.75
CA GLU A 506 16.94 9.16 -14.69
C GLU A 506 15.87 8.07 -14.77
N PRO A 507 15.10 8.02 -15.87
CA PRO A 507 14.00 7.08 -15.96
C PRO A 507 14.52 5.65 -16.07
N ASN A 508 13.72 4.70 -15.58
CA ASN A 508 14.00 3.28 -15.73
C ASN A 508 13.18 2.64 -16.85
N GLY A 509 13.62 1.47 -17.32
CA GLY A 509 12.91 0.70 -18.36
C GLY A 509 12.98 1.36 -19.73
N PRO A 510 11.95 1.23 -20.59
CA PRO A 510 11.99 1.72 -21.97
C PRO A 510 12.33 3.21 -22.12
N LEU A 511 11.90 4.05 -21.17
CA LEU A 511 12.16 5.50 -21.20
C LEU A 511 13.64 5.83 -20.95
N SER A 512 14.41 4.94 -20.29
CA SER A 512 15.86 5.11 -20.10
C SER A 512 16.61 5.12 -21.43
N TYR A 513 16.19 4.31 -22.40
CA TYR A 513 16.79 4.27 -23.74
C TYR A 513 16.53 5.58 -24.50
N LEU A 514 15.34 6.18 -24.35
CA LEU A 514 15.01 7.44 -25.00
C LEU A 514 15.87 8.59 -24.45
N ILE A 515 16.02 8.67 -23.13
CA ILE A 515 16.91 9.65 -22.50
C ILE A 515 18.39 9.34 -22.83
N GLY A 516 18.77 8.07 -22.92
CA GLY A 516 20.11 7.65 -23.34
C GLY A 516 20.45 8.11 -24.76
N ILE A 517 19.50 8.01 -25.70
CA ILE A 517 19.65 8.53 -27.06
C ILE A 517 19.88 10.05 -27.01
N ILE A 518 19.07 10.79 -26.23
CA ILE A 518 19.27 12.25 -26.07
C ILE A 518 20.68 12.54 -25.56
N LYS A 519 21.10 11.86 -24.48
CA LYS A 519 22.42 12.06 -23.84
C LYS A 519 23.60 11.67 -24.74
N PHE A 520 23.40 10.82 -25.74
CA PHE A 520 24.43 10.43 -26.70
C PHE A 520 24.84 11.57 -27.64
N PHE A 521 23.94 12.52 -27.92
CA PHE A 521 24.26 13.66 -28.78
C PHE A 521 25.00 14.78 -28.01
N PRO A 522 25.86 15.57 -28.70
CA PRO A 522 26.46 16.78 -28.16
C PRO A 522 25.42 17.73 -27.57
N GLU A 523 25.76 18.45 -26.49
CA GLU A 523 24.81 19.26 -25.71
C GLU A 523 23.96 20.23 -26.55
N PHE A 524 24.54 20.83 -27.59
CA PHE A 524 23.82 21.76 -28.47
C PHE A 524 22.76 21.08 -29.36
N LEU A 525 22.89 19.77 -29.63
CA LEU A 525 21.91 18.99 -30.39
C LEU A 525 20.86 18.31 -29.51
N GLN A 526 21.12 18.14 -28.21
CA GLN A 526 20.20 17.47 -27.29
C GLN A 526 18.79 18.08 -27.30
N PRO A 527 18.60 19.42 -27.35
CA PRO A 527 17.27 20.01 -27.44
C PRO A 527 16.50 19.57 -28.69
N ILE A 528 17.17 19.58 -29.84
CA ILE A 528 16.59 19.20 -31.14
C ILE A 528 16.17 17.73 -31.11
N VAL A 529 17.06 16.86 -30.64
CA VAL A 529 16.79 15.42 -30.54
C VAL A 529 15.67 15.12 -29.55
N THR A 530 15.66 15.79 -28.40
CA THR A 530 14.57 15.69 -27.41
C THR A 530 13.24 16.06 -28.06
N TYR A 531 13.19 17.20 -28.75
CA TYR A 531 11.99 17.67 -29.44
C TYR A 531 11.48 16.64 -30.47
N ILE A 532 12.35 16.10 -31.32
CA ILE A 532 12.00 15.06 -32.31
C ILE A 532 11.45 13.80 -31.64
N ILE A 533 12.11 13.32 -30.58
CA ILE A 533 11.66 12.13 -29.84
C ILE A 533 10.29 12.38 -29.22
N LEU A 534 10.09 13.53 -28.58
CA LEU A 534 8.83 13.87 -27.96
C LEU A 534 7.69 13.98 -28.98
N LEU A 535 7.95 14.47 -30.20
CA LEU A 535 6.96 14.54 -31.29
C LEU A 535 6.41 13.15 -31.67
N ALA A 536 7.24 12.10 -31.57
CA ALA A 536 6.81 10.72 -31.86
C ALA A 536 5.72 10.21 -30.89
N PHE A 537 5.54 10.86 -29.73
CA PHE A 537 4.49 10.55 -28.77
C PHE A 537 3.19 11.35 -28.98
N TYR A 538 3.05 12.03 -30.12
CA TYR A 538 1.84 12.77 -30.50
C TYR A 538 1.42 13.87 -29.49
N PRO A 539 2.34 14.78 -29.12
CA PRO A 539 2.15 15.79 -28.06
C PRO A 539 1.08 16.83 -28.38
N PHE A 540 0.69 16.94 -29.64
CA PHE A 540 -0.35 17.82 -30.14
C PHE A 540 -1.76 17.30 -29.85
N ARG A 541 -1.91 16.02 -29.52
CA ARG A 541 -3.18 15.47 -29.05
C ARG A 541 -3.52 16.08 -27.70
N GLY A 542 -4.73 16.63 -27.64
CA GLY A 542 -5.16 17.52 -26.59
C GLY A 542 -6.63 17.34 -26.27
N LYS A 543 -7.11 18.19 -25.36
CA LYS A 543 -8.51 18.27 -24.99
C LYS A 543 -8.94 19.73 -24.88
N TRP A 544 -10.17 20.01 -25.30
CA TRP A 544 -10.82 21.28 -25.03
C TRP A 544 -11.25 21.34 -23.56
N VAL A 545 -10.83 22.40 -22.87
CA VAL A 545 -11.32 22.79 -21.54
C VAL A 545 -11.98 24.16 -21.66
N TYR A 546 -12.88 24.47 -20.76
CA TYR A 546 -13.54 25.77 -20.66
C TYR A 546 -12.94 26.54 -19.49
N GLU A 547 -12.59 27.79 -19.73
CA GLU A 547 -12.14 28.70 -18.67
C GLU A 547 -13.32 29.21 -17.84
N GLU A 548 -13.04 29.97 -16.77
CA GLU A 548 -14.08 30.48 -15.88
C GLU A 548 -15.07 31.41 -16.59
N ASP A 549 -14.62 32.12 -17.63
CA ASP A 549 -15.45 32.97 -18.49
C ASP A 549 -16.23 32.19 -19.57
N GLY A 550 -16.07 30.86 -19.61
CA GLY A 550 -16.69 29.97 -20.58
C GLY A 550 -15.95 29.86 -21.91
N THR A 551 -14.79 30.50 -22.08
CA THR A 551 -14.03 30.41 -23.33
C THR A 551 -13.36 29.04 -23.47
N PRO A 552 -13.44 28.40 -24.66
CA PRO A 552 -12.80 27.12 -24.89
C PRO A 552 -11.29 27.29 -25.15
N ARG A 553 -10.46 26.57 -24.39
CA ARG A 553 -9.02 26.48 -24.56
C ARG A 553 -8.59 25.06 -24.92
N TRP A 554 -7.79 24.92 -25.97
CA TRP A 554 -7.17 23.64 -26.30
C TRP A 554 -5.90 23.41 -25.49
N VAL A 555 -5.91 22.36 -24.65
CA VAL A 555 -4.76 21.97 -23.83
C VAL A 555 -4.10 20.74 -24.43
N SER A 556 -2.80 20.83 -24.69
CA SER A 556 -1.97 19.73 -25.19
C SER A 556 -0.55 19.84 -24.65
N ALA A 557 0.19 18.73 -24.64
CA ALA A 557 1.60 18.73 -24.23
C ALA A 557 2.43 19.73 -25.06
N TYR A 558 2.19 19.76 -26.38
CA TYR A 558 2.88 20.63 -27.33
C TYR A 558 2.75 22.14 -27.04
N ARG A 559 1.67 22.58 -26.37
CA ARG A 559 1.39 24.00 -26.09
C ARG A 559 1.83 24.42 -24.69
N SER A 560 2.47 23.53 -23.93
CA SER A 560 2.89 23.83 -22.56
C SER A 560 4.22 24.58 -22.52
N GLN A 561 4.45 25.33 -21.45
CA GLN A 561 5.76 25.93 -21.19
C GLN A 561 6.85 24.87 -21.05
N SER A 562 6.54 23.75 -20.39
CA SER A 562 7.44 22.60 -20.24
C SER A 562 7.92 22.06 -21.59
N TRP A 563 7.06 22.06 -22.61
CA TRP A 563 7.47 21.70 -23.97
C TRP A 563 8.47 22.68 -24.57
N ASN A 564 8.17 23.98 -24.50
CA ASN A 564 9.01 25.04 -25.08
C ASN A 564 10.41 25.09 -24.45
N HIS A 565 10.51 24.76 -23.15
CA HIS A 565 11.77 24.77 -22.41
C HIS A 565 12.39 23.38 -22.25
N LEU A 566 11.78 22.33 -22.80
CA LEU A 566 12.19 20.93 -22.65
C LEU A 566 12.42 20.54 -21.18
N GLN A 567 11.50 20.98 -20.33
CA GLN A 567 11.46 20.74 -18.90
C GLN A 567 10.33 19.77 -18.56
N ILE A 568 10.42 19.20 -17.37
CA ILE A 568 9.38 18.36 -16.80
C ILE A 568 9.24 18.69 -15.31
N HIS A 569 8.02 18.56 -14.79
CA HIS A 569 7.76 18.62 -13.36
C HIS A 569 7.86 17.21 -12.77
N ASN A 570 8.98 16.91 -12.12
CA ASN A 570 9.27 15.61 -11.52
C ASN A 570 9.27 15.71 -9.98
N PRO A 571 8.36 15.02 -9.27
CA PRO A 571 8.35 14.98 -7.81
C PRO A 571 9.68 14.55 -7.18
N ALA A 572 10.48 13.73 -7.85
CA ALA A 572 11.78 13.29 -7.36
C ALA A 572 12.75 14.47 -7.15
N ASN A 573 12.56 15.60 -7.84
CA ASN A 573 13.42 16.77 -7.73
C ASN A 573 13.35 17.42 -6.34
N LEU A 574 12.20 17.37 -5.65
CA LEU A 574 12.08 17.89 -4.29
C LEU A 574 13.02 17.15 -3.33
N PHE A 575 13.19 15.83 -3.50
CA PHE A 575 14.17 15.06 -2.74
C PHE A 575 15.59 15.49 -3.06
N HIS A 576 15.91 15.71 -4.34
CA HIS A 576 17.23 16.16 -4.76
C HIS A 576 17.59 17.50 -4.12
N GLN A 577 16.67 18.47 -4.18
CA GLN A 577 16.86 19.79 -3.59
C GLN A 577 17.03 19.74 -2.07
N GLN A 578 16.27 18.90 -1.38
CA GLN A 578 16.39 18.78 0.08
C GLN A 578 17.66 18.07 0.53
N ILE A 579 18.00 16.94 -0.11
CA ILE A 579 19.11 16.09 0.32
C ILE A 579 20.44 16.66 -0.15
N ASN A 580 20.51 17.12 -1.40
CA ASN A 580 21.78 17.50 -2.02
C ASN A 580 22.03 19.01 -1.96
N GLU A 581 20.99 19.83 -2.00
CA GLU A 581 21.13 21.30 -2.00
C GLU A 581 20.79 21.93 -0.64
N GLY A 582 20.26 21.16 0.31
CA GLY A 582 19.80 21.67 1.61
C GLY A 582 18.64 22.67 1.52
N ARG A 583 17.89 22.66 0.41
CA ARG A 583 16.77 23.59 0.15
C ARG A 583 15.43 22.96 0.53
N PHE A 584 14.44 23.80 0.85
CA PHE A 584 13.07 23.36 1.18
C PHE A 584 13.02 22.32 2.30
N LEU A 585 13.94 22.42 3.28
CA LEU A 585 14.01 21.47 4.38
C LEU A 585 12.63 21.35 5.06
N PRO A 586 12.19 20.13 5.42
CA PRO A 586 10.92 19.95 6.11
C PRO A 586 10.88 20.78 7.40
N SER A 587 9.79 21.50 7.61
CA SER A 587 9.48 22.18 8.87
C SER A 587 9.38 21.17 10.04
N GLY A 588 10.08 21.45 11.14
CA GLY A 588 10.30 20.53 12.27
C GLY A 588 11.79 20.14 12.38
N LEU A 589 12.24 19.63 13.54
CA LEU A 589 13.59 19.08 13.69
C LEU A 589 13.86 18.17 12.48
N LEU A 590 14.87 18.51 11.67
CA LEU A 590 15.54 17.50 10.86
C LEU A 590 15.73 16.33 11.82
N PRO A 591 15.17 15.14 11.53
CA PRO A 591 15.49 14.00 12.34
C PRO A 591 17.02 13.96 12.45
N GLU A 592 17.59 13.80 13.65
CA GLU A 592 19.04 13.86 13.96
C GLU A 592 19.95 13.03 13.02
N TRP A 593 19.39 12.25 12.10
CA TRP A 593 20.09 11.46 11.10
C TRP A 593 20.14 12.09 9.69
N LEU A 594 19.56 13.28 9.48
CA LEU A 594 19.85 14.15 8.33
C LEU A 594 21.03 15.10 8.61
N GLN A 595 21.39 15.29 9.89
CA GLN A 595 22.70 15.78 10.33
C GLN A 595 23.65 14.59 10.48
#